data_AF-A0A7J9CCB0-F1
#
_entry.id   AF-A0A7J9CCB0-F1
#
_cell.length_a   1.000
_cell.length_b   1.000
_cell.length_c   1.000
_cell.angle_alpha   90.00
_cell.angle_beta   90.00
_cell.angle_gamma   90.00
#
_symmetry.space_group_name_H-M   'P 1'
#
loop_
_entity.id
_entity.type
_entity.pdbx_description
1 polymer ?
#
loop_
_entity_poly.entity_id
_entity_poly.type
_entity_poly.pdbx_seq_one_letter_code
_entity_poly.pdbx_strand_id
1 'polypeptide(L)'
;GVKGGFGVFAVLGEANSLGPNDKKSLWGTLFDVEDPRSKAPQCKGRFLDVYQALELARYDIQYCDWRARQDLRTIVLLHEKVVEVLNPLAREYKSIGTMKKELAELQGELAQAHKQVHISEARVSAALDKLAYMEELVNGKLLEDGTKMESSIAAPSSSTSTQSLDTMKRPRKSLDVSGPVQPYHPRLKNFWYPVAFSTDLKDETMIPIDCFEEPWVLFRGKDGNPGCVQNTCAHRACPLHLGSVNEGRIQCPYHGWEYTTDGKCEKMPSTRLLNVKIKSLPCLEQEGMIWIWPGDDPPTTTLPSLQPPSGFVIHAEIVMELPVEHGLLLDNLLDLAHAPFTHTSTFAKGWTVPSLVKFLTPASGLQGYWDPYPIDMEFQPPCMVLSTIGISKPGKLEGQSTKECTTHLHQLHVCLPSSRNKTRLLYRMSLDFAPLLKHIPFMHYLWRHFAEQVLNEDLRLVIGQQERMINGANVWNWPVTYDKLGVRYRLWRDAVERGSKPLPFSKPM
;
A
#
# COMPACT_ATOMS: atom_id res chain seq x y z
N GLY A 1 6.04 60.19 -26.29
CA GLY A 1 5.03 59.50 -25.47
C GLY A 1 5.10 58.02 -25.74
N VAL A 2 5.39 57.23 -24.72
CA VAL A 2 5.45 55.76 -24.77
C VAL A 2 4.04 55.21 -24.54
N LYS A 3 3.66 54.16 -25.29
CA LYS A 3 2.46 53.35 -25.08
C LYS A 3 2.82 52.04 -24.36
N GLY A 4 1.94 51.67 -23.44
CA GLY A 4 1.49 50.30 -23.11
C GLY A 4 0.05 50.46 -22.59
N GLY A 5 -0.92 49.55 -22.76
CA GLY A 5 -1.01 48.24 -23.39
C GLY A 5 -2.47 47.94 -23.75
N PHE A 6 -2.84 46.67 -23.95
CA PHE A 6 -4.23 46.22 -24.16
C PHE A 6 -4.60 45.11 -23.17
N GLY A 7 -5.83 45.18 -22.67
CA GLY A 7 -6.55 44.11 -21.98
C GLY A 7 -7.70 43.57 -22.86
N VAL A 8 -8.13 42.34 -22.56
CA VAL A 8 -9.18 41.59 -23.28
C VAL A 8 -10.40 41.42 -22.37
N PHE A 9 -11.61 41.61 -22.94
CA PHE A 9 -12.88 41.14 -22.39
C PHE A 9 -13.76 40.49 -23.46
N ALA A 10 -14.58 39.55 -22.99
CA ALA A 10 -15.41 38.58 -23.70
C ALA A 10 -16.72 39.15 -24.27
N VAL A 11 -17.36 38.40 -25.19
CA VAL A 11 -18.81 38.48 -25.44
C VAL A 11 -19.40 37.10 -25.78
N LEU A 12 -20.55 36.81 -25.16
CA LEU A 12 -21.49 35.68 -25.34
C LEU A 12 -22.19 35.66 -26.72
N GLY A 13 -22.73 34.50 -27.10
CA GLY A 13 -23.80 34.38 -28.10
C GLY A 13 -24.84 33.31 -27.71
N GLU A 14 -26.10 33.72 -27.60
CA GLU A 14 -27.34 32.93 -27.36
C GLU A 14 -27.70 32.04 -28.57
N ALA A 15 -28.03 30.75 -28.38
CA ALA A 15 -29.34 30.14 -28.09
C ALA A 15 -30.36 30.13 -29.26
N ASN A 16 -30.65 28.92 -29.77
CA ASN A 16 -31.90 28.58 -30.46
C ASN A 16 -32.32 27.11 -30.12
N SER A 17 -33.40 27.02 -29.36
CA SER A 17 -34.52 26.05 -29.42
C SER A 17 -34.30 24.60 -29.92
N LEU A 18 -34.27 23.66 -28.97
CA LEU A 18 -34.66 22.24 -29.14
C LEU A 18 -35.46 21.79 -27.90
N GLY A 19 -36.52 21.01 -28.12
CA GLY A 19 -37.62 20.70 -27.19
C GLY A 19 -37.27 19.84 -25.96
N PRO A 20 -38.27 19.48 -25.14
CA PRO A 20 -38.08 18.91 -23.82
C PRO A 20 -37.78 17.41 -23.91
N ASN A 21 -36.59 17.01 -24.36
CA ASN A 21 -36.14 15.61 -24.23
C ASN A 21 -34.63 15.36 -24.44
N ASP A 22 -33.76 16.30 -24.09
CA ASP A 22 -32.31 16.06 -24.14
C ASP A 22 -31.62 16.49 -22.85
N LYS A 23 -31.83 15.69 -21.78
CA LYS A 23 -30.80 15.55 -20.75
C LYS A 23 -29.67 14.72 -21.38
N LYS A 24 -28.76 15.36 -22.10
CA LYS A 24 -27.48 14.73 -22.46
C LYS A 24 -26.78 14.34 -21.17
N SER A 25 -26.82 13.05 -20.88
CA SER A 25 -26.07 12.38 -19.83
C SER A 25 -24.62 12.90 -19.80
N LEU A 26 -24.17 13.36 -18.64
CA LEU A 26 -22.82 13.88 -18.37
C LEU A 26 -21.69 12.90 -18.77
N TRP A 27 -22.07 11.65 -19.07
CA TRP A 27 -21.23 10.53 -19.46
C TRP A 27 -20.93 10.43 -20.96
N GLY A 28 -21.60 11.22 -21.80
CA GLY A 28 -21.51 11.11 -23.27
C GLY A 28 -20.06 11.16 -23.79
N THR A 29 -19.26 12.10 -23.30
CA THR A 29 -17.85 12.30 -23.71
C THR A 29 -16.89 11.21 -23.24
N LEU A 30 -17.23 10.46 -22.17
CA LEU A 30 -16.37 9.41 -21.62
C LEU A 30 -16.46 8.10 -22.42
N PHE A 31 -17.63 7.83 -22.99
CA PHE A 31 -17.97 6.57 -23.67
C PHE A 31 -18.08 6.69 -25.20
N ASP A 32 -17.96 7.90 -25.75
CA ASP A 32 -17.94 8.16 -27.19
C ASP A 32 -16.52 7.97 -27.75
N VAL A 33 -16.17 6.69 -27.97
CA VAL A 33 -14.89 6.27 -28.56
C VAL A 33 -15.18 5.58 -29.90
N GLU A 34 -14.40 5.91 -30.92
CA GLU A 34 -14.54 5.38 -32.29
C GLU A 34 -14.33 3.85 -32.31
N ASP A 35 -15.16 3.11 -33.05
CA ASP A 35 -15.03 1.64 -33.17
C ASP A 35 -13.81 1.27 -34.03
N PRO A 36 -12.76 0.66 -33.44
CA PRO A 36 -11.52 0.38 -34.13
C PRO A 36 -11.64 -0.72 -35.20
N ARG A 37 -12.73 -1.50 -35.21
CA ARG A 37 -12.96 -2.57 -36.21
C ARG A 37 -13.07 -2.04 -37.64
N SER A 38 -13.46 -0.79 -37.80
CA SER A 38 -13.56 -0.12 -39.10
C SER A 38 -12.19 0.14 -39.75
N LYS A 39 -11.10 0.10 -38.99
CA LYS A 39 -9.73 0.42 -39.41
C LYS A 39 -8.78 -0.79 -39.38
N ALA A 40 -9.28 -1.97 -39.01
CA ALA A 40 -8.45 -3.16 -38.82
C ALA A 40 -7.73 -3.59 -40.13
N PRO A 41 -6.40 -3.81 -40.10
CA PRO A 41 -5.64 -4.19 -41.29
C PRO A 41 -5.99 -5.61 -41.74
N GLN A 42 -6.36 -5.78 -43.02
CA GLN A 42 -6.58 -7.09 -43.63
C GLN A 42 -5.24 -7.77 -43.95
N CYS A 43 -4.74 -8.59 -43.02
CA CYS A 43 -3.53 -9.38 -43.28
C CYS A 43 -3.89 -10.63 -44.10
N LYS A 44 -3.47 -10.67 -45.37
CA LYS A 44 -3.58 -11.87 -46.24
C LYS A 44 -2.25 -12.65 -46.22
N GLY A 45 -2.06 -13.54 -45.25
CA GLY A 45 -0.90 -14.42 -45.17
C GLY A 45 -0.90 -15.30 -43.90
N ARG A 46 -0.23 -16.47 -43.95
CA ARG A 46 -0.14 -17.40 -42.81
C ARG A 46 0.93 -17.02 -41.75
N PHE A 47 1.78 -16.05 -42.04
CA PHE A 47 2.86 -15.59 -41.15
C PHE A 47 2.86 -14.06 -41.11
N LEU A 48 2.96 -13.50 -39.91
CA LEU A 48 3.02 -12.06 -39.64
C LEU A 48 4.47 -11.67 -39.34
N ASP A 49 4.95 -10.58 -39.94
CA ASP A 49 6.22 -9.98 -39.51
C ASP A 49 6.06 -9.24 -38.17
N VAL A 50 7.17 -8.85 -37.54
CA VAL A 50 7.19 -8.23 -36.21
C VAL A 50 6.40 -6.91 -36.17
N TYR A 51 6.45 -6.12 -37.25
CA TYR A 51 5.72 -4.85 -37.33
C TYR A 51 4.22 -5.07 -37.54
N GLN A 52 3.83 -6.06 -38.34
CA GLN A 52 2.44 -6.48 -38.51
C GLN A 52 1.86 -7.05 -37.22
N ALA A 53 2.64 -7.81 -36.45
CA ALA A 53 2.24 -8.33 -35.15
C ALA A 53 2.04 -7.20 -34.12
N LEU A 54 2.95 -6.22 -34.07
CA LEU A 54 2.84 -5.03 -33.22
C LEU A 54 1.61 -4.19 -33.56
N GLU A 55 1.34 -3.99 -34.85
CA GLU A 55 0.16 -3.24 -35.28
C GLU A 55 -1.13 -3.99 -34.92
N LEU A 56 -1.19 -5.31 -35.09
CA LEU A 56 -2.33 -6.13 -34.64
C LEU A 56 -2.53 -6.07 -33.12
N ALA A 57 -1.45 -6.13 -32.32
CA ALA A 57 -1.54 -5.99 -30.87
C ALA A 57 -2.09 -4.61 -30.46
N ARG A 58 -1.67 -3.55 -31.16
CA ARG A 58 -2.20 -2.20 -30.96
C ARG A 58 -3.70 -2.12 -31.26
N TYR A 59 -4.17 -2.76 -32.33
CA TYR A 59 -5.61 -2.85 -32.65
C TYR A 59 -6.38 -3.64 -31.59
N ASP A 60 -5.83 -4.77 -31.11
CA ASP A 60 -6.44 -5.57 -30.05
C ASP A 60 -6.61 -4.75 -28.75
N ILE A 61 -5.60 -3.95 -28.38
CA ILE A 61 -5.66 -3.05 -27.22
C ILE A 61 -6.73 -1.97 -27.40
N GLN A 62 -6.78 -1.32 -28.58
CA GLN A 62 -7.79 -0.32 -28.88
C GLN A 62 -9.21 -0.91 -28.85
N TYR A 63 -9.38 -2.14 -29.33
CA TYR A 63 -10.64 -2.85 -29.26
C TYR A 63 -11.04 -3.18 -27.82
N CYS A 64 -10.09 -3.59 -26.98
CA CYS A 64 -10.34 -3.83 -25.56
C CYS A 64 -10.80 -2.56 -24.83
N ASP A 65 -10.15 -1.41 -25.06
CA ASP A 65 -10.57 -0.11 -24.50
C ASP A 65 -11.98 0.27 -24.96
N TRP A 66 -12.23 0.22 -26.28
CA TRP A 66 -13.55 0.51 -26.83
C TRP A 66 -14.63 -0.39 -26.23
N ARG A 67 -14.40 -1.71 -26.16
CA ARG A 67 -15.40 -2.67 -25.69
C ARG A 67 -15.67 -2.53 -24.19
N ALA A 68 -14.63 -2.34 -23.38
CA ALA A 68 -14.76 -2.12 -21.94
C ALA A 68 -15.60 -0.87 -21.64
N ARG A 69 -15.41 0.21 -22.40
CA ARG A 69 -16.23 1.43 -22.30
C ARG A 69 -17.69 1.19 -22.67
N GLN A 70 -17.98 0.43 -23.74
CA GLN A 70 -19.37 0.13 -24.11
C GLN A 70 -20.08 -0.77 -23.07
N ASP A 71 -19.37 -1.72 -22.48
CA ASP A 71 -19.92 -2.61 -21.46
C ASP A 71 -20.27 -1.82 -20.19
N LEU A 72 -19.37 -0.92 -19.75
CA LEU A 72 -19.62 -0.04 -18.61
C LEU A 72 -20.75 0.96 -18.89
N ARG A 73 -20.79 1.56 -20.10
CA ARG A 73 -21.88 2.44 -20.53
C ARG A 73 -23.24 1.75 -20.41
N THR A 74 -23.31 0.47 -20.78
CA THR A 74 -24.55 -0.31 -20.71
C THR A 74 -25.03 -0.44 -19.26
N ILE A 75 -24.12 -0.71 -18.31
CA ILE A 75 -24.45 -0.77 -16.87
C ILE A 75 -24.96 0.58 -16.37
N VAL A 76 -24.29 1.67 -16.72
CA VAL A 76 -24.69 3.03 -16.32
C VAL A 76 -26.11 3.35 -16.82
N LEU A 77 -26.40 3.08 -18.09
CA LEU A 77 -27.73 3.32 -18.67
C LEU A 77 -28.82 2.45 -18.03
N LEU A 78 -28.52 1.18 -17.73
CA LEU A 78 -29.46 0.30 -17.03
C LEU A 78 -29.70 0.76 -15.59
N HIS A 79 -28.65 1.25 -14.91
CA HIS A 79 -28.77 1.78 -13.57
C HIS A 79 -29.61 3.07 -13.54
N GLU A 80 -29.44 3.97 -14.52
CA GLU A 80 -30.30 5.16 -14.67
C GLU A 80 -31.77 4.76 -14.80
N LYS A 81 -32.09 3.74 -15.60
CA LYS A 81 -33.47 3.19 -15.70
C LYS A 81 -33.98 2.63 -14.37
N VAL A 82 -33.15 1.92 -13.60
CA VAL A 82 -33.52 1.43 -12.26
C VAL A 82 -33.87 2.60 -11.34
N VAL A 83 -33.08 3.67 -11.37
CA VAL A 83 -33.33 4.89 -10.58
C VAL A 83 -34.63 5.56 -11.02
N GLU A 84 -34.92 5.61 -12.33
CA GLU A 84 -36.19 6.14 -12.84
C GLU A 84 -37.40 5.32 -12.38
N VAL A 85 -37.31 3.99 -12.40
CA VAL A 85 -38.40 3.11 -11.91
C VAL A 85 -38.59 3.27 -10.40
N LEU A 86 -37.52 3.47 -9.63
CA LEU A 86 -37.58 3.66 -8.17
C LEU A 86 -37.92 5.10 -7.74
N ASN A 87 -37.97 6.05 -8.67
CA ASN A 87 -38.22 7.46 -8.40
C ASN A 87 -39.55 7.62 -7.62
N PRO A 88 -39.58 8.34 -6.48
CA PRO A 88 -40.79 8.55 -5.70
C PRO A 88 -41.98 9.10 -6.50
N LEU A 89 -41.73 9.95 -7.51
CA LEU A 89 -42.76 10.51 -8.39
C LEU A 89 -43.39 9.46 -9.31
N ALA A 90 -42.67 8.37 -9.63
CA ALA A 90 -43.22 7.26 -10.42
C ALA A 90 -44.34 6.49 -9.70
N ARG A 91 -44.41 6.62 -8.36
CA ARG A 91 -45.44 5.99 -7.52
C ARG A 91 -46.82 6.64 -7.68
N GLU A 92 -46.89 7.83 -8.27
CA GLU A 92 -48.15 8.55 -8.49
C GLU A 92 -48.91 8.04 -9.73
N TYR A 93 -48.23 7.39 -10.67
CA TYR A 93 -48.83 6.94 -11.93
C TYR A 93 -48.53 5.48 -12.33
N LYS A 94 -47.65 4.75 -11.63
CA LYS A 94 -47.40 3.32 -11.84
C LYS A 94 -47.90 2.46 -10.68
N SER A 95 -48.49 1.32 -11.00
CA SER A 95 -48.87 0.32 -10.00
C SER A 95 -47.64 -0.41 -9.43
N ILE A 96 -47.72 -0.88 -8.18
CA ILE A 96 -46.67 -1.71 -7.55
C ILE A 96 -46.36 -2.96 -8.39
N GLY A 97 -47.38 -3.57 -8.99
CA GLY A 97 -47.21 -4.74 -9.87
C GLY A 97 -46.39 -4.42 -11.12
N THR A 98 -46.63 -3.25 -11.73
CA THR A 98 -45.87 -2.77 -12.88
C THR A 98 -44.42 -2.49 -12.51
N MET A 99 -44.17 -1.77 -11.41
CA MET A 99 -42.82 -1.48 -10.93
C MET A 99 -42.05 -2.76 -10.61
N LYS A 100 -42.70 -3.75 -9.97
CA LYS A 100 -42.08 -5.05 -9.66
C LYS A 100 -41.64 -5.80 -10.94
N LYS A 101 -42.47 -5.75 -11.99
CA LYS A 101 -42.15 -6.38 -13.28
C LYS A 101 -40.96 -5.69 -13.96
N GLU A 102 -40.99 -4.35 -14.05
CA GLU A 102 -39.91 -3.56 -14.64
C GLU A 102 -38.57 -3.76 -13.90
N LEU A 103 -38.59 -3.79 -12.56
CA LEU A 103 -37.38 -4.06 -11.77
C LEU A 103 -36.84 -5.47 -11.95
N ALA A 104 -37.70 -6.48 -12.10
CA ALA A 104 -37.27 -7.86 -12.35
C ALA A 104 -36.63 -8.01 -13.74
N GLU A 105 -37.15 -7.32 -14.75
CA GLU A 105 -36.57 -7.28 -16.10
C GLU A 105 -35.21 -6.57 -16.10
N LEU A 106 -35.13 -5.39 -15.47
CA LEU A 106 -33.88 -4.64 -15.32
C LEU A 106 -32.83 -5.41 -14.51
N GLN A 107 -33.24 -6.20 -13.50
CA GLN A 107 -32.33 -7.07 -12.76
C GLN A 107 -31.68 -8.12 -13.70
N GLY A 108 -32.46 -8.71 -14.60
CA GLY A 108 -31.96 -9.65 -15.60
C GLY A 108 -30.99 -8.99 -16.60
N GLU A 109 -31.36 -7.83 -17.14
CA GLU A 109 -30.51 -7.06 -18.05
C GLU A 109 -29.19 -6.63 -17.38
N LEU A 110 -29.24 -6.19 -16.12
CA LEU A 110 -28.07 -5.78 -15.35
C LEU A 110 -27.14 -6.97 -15.08
N ALA A 111 -27.69 -8.14 -14.75
CA ALA A 111 -26.91 -9.36 -14.58
C ALA A 111 -26.20 -9.76 -15.90
N GLN A 112 -26.88 -9.63 -17.04
CA GLN A 112 -26.28 -9.87 -18.35
C GLN A 112 -25.20 -8.84 -18.69
N ALA A 113 -25.39 -7.57 -18.35
CA ALA A 113 -24.40 -6.52 -18.54
C ALA A 113 -23.14 -6.73 -17.66
N HIS A 114 -23.31 -7.11 -16.39
CA HIS A 114 -22.19 -7.50 -15.53
C HIS A 114 -21.41 -8.69 -16.09
N LYS A 115 -22.10 -9.68 -16.68
CA LYS A 115 -21.44 -10.80 -17.36
C LYS A 115 -20.57 -10.32 -18.54
N GLN A 116 -21.00 -9.30 -19.29
CA GLN A 116 -20.18 -8.74 -20.37
C GLN A 116 -18.92 -8.05 -19.85
N VAL A 117 -18.99 -7.37 -18.69
CA VAL A 117 -17.80 -6.80 -18.05
C VAL A 117 -16.80 -7.87 -17.65
N HIS A 118 -17.23 -8.99 -17.07
CA HIS A 118 -16.34 -10.13 -16.79
C HIS A 118 -15.73 -10.74 -18.06
N ILE A 119 -16.46 -10.76 -19.17
CA ILE A 119 -15.90 -11.19 -20.46
C ILE A 119 -14.85 -10.17 -20.93
N SER A 120 -15.07 -8.88 -20.74
CA SER A 120 -14.08 -7.85 -21.07
C SER A 120 -12.82 -7.91 -20.19
N GLU A 121 -12.95 -8.27 -18.92
CA GLU A 121 -11.82 -8.62 -18.05
C GLU A 121 -11.02 -9.80 -18.62
N ALA A 122 -11.70 -10.87 -19.05
CA ALA A 122 -11.04 -12.00 -19.70
C ALA A 122 -10.36 -11.63 -21.04
N ARG A 123 -10.92 -10.70 -21.81
CA ARG A 123 -10.29 -10.16 -23.03
C ARG A 123 -9.00 -9.41 -22.71
N VAL A 124 -8.98 -8.62 -21.65
CA VAL A 124 -7.78 -7.91 -21.18
C VAL A 124 -6.72 -8.91 -20.73
N SER A 125 -7.09 -9.94 -19.96
CA SER A 125 -6.19 -11.03 -19.57
C SER A 125 -5.54 -11.69 -20.79
N ALA A 126 -6.34 -12.06 -21.79
CA ALA A 126 -5.82 -12.66 -23.02
C ALA A 126 -4.92 -11.69 -23.84
N ALA A 127 -5.18 -10.39 -23.79
CA ALA A 127 -4.32 -9.39 -24.41
C ALA A 127 -2.97 -9.26 -23.69
N LEU A 128 -2.95 -9.34 -22.35
CA LEU A 128 -1.72 -9.36 -21.56
C LEU A 128 -0.87 -10.60 -21.88
N ASP A 129 -1.49 -11.78 -21.97
CA ASP A 129 -0.79 -13.02 -22.33
C ASP A 129 -0.13 -12.92 -23.72
N LYS A 130 -0.86 -12.34 -24.70
CA LYS A 130 -0.31 -12.09 -26.05
C LYS A 130 0.87 -11.12 -26.02
N LEU A 131 0.78 -10.04 -25.25
CA LEU A 131 1.86 -9.04 -25.13
C LEU A 131 3.10 -9.64 -24.47
N ALA A 132 2.92 -10.45 -23.42
CA ALA A 132 4.01 -11.16 -22.76
C ALA A 132 4.71 -12.14 -23.71
N TYR A 133 3.94 -12.90 -24.50
CA TYR A 133 4.49 -13.78 -25.53
C TYR A 133 5.29 -12.99 -26.60
N MET A 134 4.79 -11.84 -27.04
CA MET A 134 5.50 -10.99 -28.00
C MET A 134 6.77 -10.40 -27.41
N GLU A 135 6.76 -9.97 -26.15
CA GLU A 135 7.93 -9.48 -25.43
C GLU A 135 9.04 -10.55 -25.35
N GLU A 136 8.67 -11.80 -25.02
CA GLU A 136 9.60 -12.93 -25.02
C GLU A 136 10.21 -13.17 -26.41
N LEU A 137 9.39 -13.09 -27.47
CA LEU A 137 9.83 -13.29 -28.86
C LEU A 137 10.78 -12.20 -29.35
N VAL A 138 10.56 -10.94 -28.94
CA VAL A 138 11.43 -9.79 -29.26
C VAL A 138 12.73 -9.88 -28.48
N ASN A 139 12.68 -10.22 -27.19
CA ASN A 139 13.86 -10.37 -26.34
C ASN A 139 14.74 -11.55 -26.80
N GLY A 140 14.13 -12.66 -27.24
CA GLY A 140 14.85 -13.81 -27.81
C GLY A 140 15.65 -13.45 -29.08
N LYS A 141 15.08 -12.64 -29.99
CA LYS A 141 15.79 -12.17 -31.19
C LYS A 141 16.90 -11.17 -30.89
N LEU A 142 16.73 -10.30 -29.89
CA LEU A 142 17.77 -9.36 -29.46
C LEU A 142 18.99 -10.07 -28.85
N LEU A 143 18.78 -11.21 -28.19
CA LEU A 143 19.86 -12.06 -27.65
C LEU A 143 20.64 -12.77 -28.77
N GLU A 144 19.98 -13.25 -29.82
CA GLU A 144 20.66 -13.87 -30.98
C GLU A 144 21.56 -12.87 -31.75
N ASP A 145 21.15 -11.61 -31.88
CA ASP A 145 21.97 -10.56 -32.52
C ASP A 145 23.12 -10.07 -31.61
N GLY A 146 22.94 -10.06 -30.28
CA GLY A 146 24.00 -9.72 -29.32
C GLY A 146 25.13 -10.76 -29.27
N THR A 147 24.80 -12.05 -29.40
CA THR A 147 25.78 -13.14 -29.33
C THR A 147 26.74 -13.17 -30.52
N LYS A 148 26.37 -12.57 -31.67
CA LYS A 148 27.28 -12.42 -32.82
C LYS A 148 28.39 -11.38 -32.60
N MET A 149 28.23 -10.46 -31.64
CA MET A 149 29.15 -9.34 -31.44
C MET A 149 30.28 -9.62 -30.43
N GLU A 150 30.17 -10.66 -29.58
CA GLU A 150 31.13 -10.95 -28.51
C GLU A 150 32.19 -12.04 -28.84
N SER A 151 32.21 -12.59 -30.06
CA SER A 151 33.12 -13.71 -30.39
C SER A 151 34.54 -13.31 -30.87
N SER A 152 34.94 -12.05 -30.75
CA SER A 152 36.31 -11.63 -31.08
C SER A 152 36.96 -10.84 -29.94
N ILE A 153 37.79 -11.52 -29.14
CA ILE A 153 39.17 -11.17 -28.76
C ILE A 153 39.56 -11.99 -27.53
N ALA A 154 40.52 -12.91 -27.70
CA ALA A 154 41.20 -13.59 -26.60
C ALA A 154 42.73 -13.58 -26.79
N ALA A 155 43.40 -12.94 -25.81
CA ALA A 155 44.66 -13.31 -25.12
C ALA A 155 46.05 -12.98 -25.74
N PRO A 156 47.18 -13.04 -24.97
CA PRO A 156 47.50 -12.20 -23.80
C PRO A 156 48.98 -11.70 -23.72
N SER A 157 49.31 -11.01 -22.61
CA SER A 157 50.62 -10.88 -21.91
C SER A 157 51.44 -9.58 -22.04
N SER A 158 51.72 -8.91 -20.91
CA SER A 158 53.01 -8.95 -20.21
C SER A 158 53.09 -7.93 -19.06
N SER A 159 53.94 -8.25 -18.10
CA SER A 159 54.12 -7.71 -16.75
C SER A 159 54.78 -6.32 -16.67
N THR A 160 54.39 -5.50 -15.69
CA THR A 160 55.37 -4.86 -14.78
C THR A 160 54.71 -4.41 -13.47
N SER A 161 55.44 -4.69 -12.39
CA SER A 161 55.13 -4.43 -10.98
C SER A 161 55.45 -2.99 -10.57
N THR A 162 54.49 -2.32 -9.94
CA THR A 162 54.75 -1.16 -9.08
C THR A 162 53.91 -1.29 -7.81
N GLN A 163 54.60 -1.44 -6.69
CA GLN A 163 53.99 -1.50 -5.36
C GLN A 163 53.37 -0.14 -5.01
N SER A 164 52.06 -0.11 -4.77
CA SER A 164 51.38 1.00 -4.11
C SER A 164 50.73 0.48 -2.83
N LEU A 165 51.01 1.17 -1.73
CA LEU A 165 50.58 0.89 -0.37
C LEU A 165 49.10 0.47 -0.27
N ASP A 166 48.90 -0.83 -0.03
CA ASP A 166 47.64 -1.38 0.42
C ASP A 166 47.28 -0.80 1.78
N THR A 167 46.43 0.22 1.78
CA THR A 167 45.58 0.45 2.95
C THR A 167 44.60 -0.71 2.95
N MET A 168 44.86 -1.73 3.77
CA MET A 168 43.92 -2.82 4.02
C MET A 168 42.57 -2.23 4.47
N LYS A 169 41.67 -1.96 3.52
CA LYS A 169 40.26 -1.81 3.79
C LYS A 169 39.79 -3.19 4.25
N ARG A 170 39.58 -3.32 5.57
CA ARG A 170 38.80 -4.43 6.14
C ARG A 170 37.59 -4.69 5.22
N PRO A 171 37.30 -5.94 4.84
CA PRO A 171 36.14 -6.23 4.03
C PRO A 171 34.93 -5.67 4.78
N ARG A 172 34.20 -4.74 4.16
CA ARG A 172 32.89 -4.34 4.67
C ARG A 172 32.09 -5.64 4.75
N LYS A 173 31.69 -6.06 5.95
CA LYS A 173 30.70 -7.14 6.09
C LYS A 173 29.52 -6.75 5.19
N SER A 174 29.34 -7.46 4.08
CA SER A 174 28.22 -7.22 3.18
C SER A 174 26.95 -7.53 3.96
N LEU A 175 25.97 -6.63 3.88
CA LEU A 175 24.61 -6.97 4.30
C LEU A 175 24.14 -8.11 3.40
N ASP A 176 23.78 -9.23 4.01
CA ASP A 176 23.26 -10.39 3.29
C ASP A 176 21.84 -10.64 3.75
N VAL A 177 20.90 -10.29 2.88
CA VAL A 177 19.47 -10.55 3.06
C VAL A 177 19.07 -11.40 1.87
N SER A 178 19.34 -12.70 2.00
CA SER A 178 19.03 -13.74 1.02
C SER A 178 18.50 -14.99 1.72
N GLY A 179 17.82 -15.83 0.95
CA GLY A 179 17.21 -17.07 1.41
C GLY A 179 15.82 -16.90 2.05
N PRO A 180 15.23 -18.01 2.52
CA PRO A 180 13.93 -17.99 3.17
C PRO A 180 13.91 -17.11 4.42
N VAL A 181 12.79 -16.43 4.66
CA VAL A 181 12.60 -15.63 5.88
C VAL A 181 12.71 -16.55 7.10
N GLN A 182 13.63 -16.23 8.00
CA GLN A 182 13.86 -17.00 9.22
C GLN A 182 12.84 -16.62 10.30
N PRO A 183 12.58 -17.50 11.29
CA PRO A 183 11.81 -17.12 12.48
C PRO A 183 12.41 -15.88 13.15
N TYR A 184 11.54 -15.02 13.66
CA TYR A 184 11.98 -13.77 14.29
C TYR A 184 12.77 -14.05 15.58
N HIS A 185 13.93 -13.40 15.70
CA HIS A 185 14.76 -13.55 16.90
C HIS A 185 14.03 -13.01 18.15
N PRO A 186 14.02 -13.72 19.30
CA PRO A 186 13.26 -13.31 20.49
C PRO A 186 13.56 -11.89 20.98
N ARG A 187 14.82 -11.44 20.85
CA ARG A 187 15.22 -10.06 21.23
C ARG A 187 14.48 -8.96 20.46
N LEU A 188 14.00 -9.24 19.24
CA LEU A 188 13.21 -8.28 18.48
C LEU A 188 11.80 -8.10 19.09
N LYS A 189 11.31 -9.06 19.88
CA LYS A 189 10.03 -8.95 20.58
C LYS A 189 10.08 -7.98 21.77
N ASN A 190 11.27 -7.65 22.30
CA ASN A 190 11.45 -6.82 23.50
C ASN A 190 11.35 -5.31 23.19
N PHE A 191 10.28 -4.90 22.52
CA PHE A 191 9.92 -3.52 22.19
C PHE A 191 8.40 -3.34 22.27
N TRP A 192 7.96 -2.09 22.38
CA TRP A 192 6.56 -1.74 22.18
C TRP A 192 6.21 -1.69 20.69
N TYR A 193 5.14 -2.38 20.32
CA TYR A 193 4.63 -2.44 18.95
C TYR A 193 3.22 -1.83 18.87
N PRO A 194 2.98 -0.83 18.00
CA PRO A 194 1.64 -0.40 17.66
C PRO A 194 0.99 -1.45 16.76
N VAL A 195 -0.24 -1.88 17.09
CA VAL A 195 -0.89 -3.01 16.40
C VAL A 195 -2.29 -2.71 15.86
N ALA A 196 -2.95 -1.68 16.40
CA ALA A 196 -4.21 -1.17 15.89
C ALA A 196 -4.35 0.32 16.23
N PHE A 197 -5.20 1.04 15.49
CA PHE A 197 -5.65 2.36 15.91
C PHE A 197 -6.70 2.22 17.01
N SER A 198 -6.69 3.13 17.97
CA SER A 198 -7.67 3.18 19.06
C SER A 198 -9.12 3.24 18.56
N THR A 199 -9.32 3.93 17.43
CA THR A 199 -10.61 4.17 16.76
C THR A 199 -11.20 2.91 16.15
N ASP A 200 -10.37 1.92 15.82
CA ASP A 200 -10.80 0.63 15.27
C ASP A 200 -11.32 -0.30 16.36
N LEU A 201 -10.74 -0.23 17.58
CA LEU A 201 -11.11 -1.09 18.70
C LEU A 201 -12.25 -0.44 19.50
N LYS A 202 -13.49 -0.68 19.07
CA LYS A 202 -14.70 -0.17 19.74
C LYS A 202 -15.12 -1.07 20.90
N ASP A 203 -15.99 -0.55 21.77
CA ASP A 203 -16.62 -1.35 22.82
C ASP A 203 -17.35 -2.55 22.24
N GLU A 204 -17.29 -3.67 22.96
CA GLU A 204 -17.87 -4.96 22.57
C GLU A 204 -17.40 -5.53 21.21
N THR A 205 -16.35 -4.94 20.62
CA THR A 205 -15.70 -5.47 19.43
C THR A 205 -14.34 -6.09 19.78
N MET A 206 -13.80 -6.85 18.84
CA MET A 206 -12.47 -7.43 18.95
C MET A 206 -11.75 -7.43 17.61
N ILE A 207 -10.43 -7.36 17.66
CA ILE A 207 -9.58 -7.34 16.46
C ILE A 207 -8.58 -8.50 16.56
N PRO A 208 -8.68 -9.53 15.70
CA PRO A 208 -7.63 -10.52 15.58
C PRO A 208 -6.40 -9.90 14.92
N ILE A 209 -5.22 -10.22 15.45
CA ILE A 209 -3.92 -9.84 14.85
C ILE A 209 -2.98 -11.05 14.91
N ASP A 210 -2.10 -11.16 13.93
CA ASP A 210 -0.91 -12.00 14.04
C ASP A 210 0.29 -11.10 14.37
N CYS A 211 1.09 -11.51 15.34
CA CYS A 211 2.31 -10.81 15.73
C CYS A 211 3.38 -11.84 16.11
N PHE A 212 4.52 -11.80 15.42
CA PHE A 212 5.61 -12.77 15.56
C PHE A 212 5.18 -14.24 15.42
N GLU A 213 4.38 -14.53 14.39
CA GLU A 213 3.84 -15.87 14.08
C GLU A 213 2.86 -16.43 15.14
N GLU A 214 2.48 -15.63 16.13
CA GLU A 214 1.52 -15.99 17.17
C GLU A 214 0.18 -15.27 16.93
N PRO A 215 -0.97 -15.98 17.03
CA PRO A 215 -2.28 -15.36 16.86
C PRO A 215 -2.79 -14.75 18.17
N TRP A 216 -3.18 -13.49 18.10
CA TRP A 216 -3.67 -12.68 19.22
C TRP A 216 -5.03 -12.06 18.90
N VAL A 217 -5.72 -11.61 19.95
CA VAL A 217 -6.97 -10.87 19.82
C VAL A 217 -7.01 -9.72 20.81
N LEU A 218 -7.29 -8.54 20.27
CA LEU A 218 -7.48 -7.30 21.02
C LEU A 218 -8.95 -7.12 21.36
N PHE A 219 -9.26 -6.69 22.58
CA PHE A 219 -10.61 -6.28 23.00
C PHE A 219 -10.53 -5.32 24.18
N ARG A 220 -11.60 -4.57 24.45
CA ARG A 220 -11.66 -3.70 25.64
C ARG A 220 -12.23 -4.43 26.83
N GLY A 221 -11.60 -4.23 27.99
CA GLY A 221 -12.09 -4.66 29.28
C GLY A 221 -13.29 -3.83 29.75
N LYS A 222 -13.87 -4.19 30.89
CA LYS A 222 -15.01 -3.48 31.49
C LYS A 222 -14.65 -2.05 31.92
N ASP A 223 -13.37 -1.82 32.19
CA ASP A 223 -12.77 -0.53 32.51
C ASP A 223 -12.49 0.34 31.27
N GLY A 224 -12.78 -0.18 30.06
CA GLY A 224 -12.51 0.47 28.79
C GLY A 224 -11.06 0.33 28.31
N ASN A 225 -10.16 -0.23 29.12
CA ASN A 225 -8.76 -0.39 28.75
C ASN A 225 -8.60 -1.55 27.76
N PRO A 226 -7.70 -1.45 26.77
CA PRO A 226 -7.46 -2.54 25.85
C PRO A 226 -6.69 -3.69 26.52
N GLY A 227 -7.03 -4.92 26.14
CA GLY A 227 -6.26 -6.12 26.44
C GLY A 227 -5.88 -6.86 25.18
N CYS A 228 -4.80 -7.64 25.26
CA CYS A 228 -4.33 -8.51 24.19
C CYS A 228 -4.13 -9.91 24.75
N VAL A 229 -4.93 -10.87 24.30
CA VAL A 229 -4.84 -12.28 24.74
C VAL A 229 -4.59 -13.20 23.56
N GLN A 230 -4.04 -14.37 23.84
CA GLN A 230 -3.81 -15.39 22.82
C GLN A 230 -5.15 -15.79 22.22
N ASN A 231 -5.24 -15.80 20.89
CA ASN A 231 -6.46 -16.10 20.14
C ASN A 231 -6.71 -17.62 20.07
N THR A 232 -6.66 -18.28 21.22
CA THR A 232 -6.74 -19.74 21.34
C THR A 232 -7.34 -20.09 22.69
N CYS A 233 -8.56 -20.61 22.69
CA CYS A 233 -9.26 -21.03 23.91
C CYS A 233 -8.50 -22.17 24.61
N ALA A 234 -8.27 -22.06 25.92
CA ALA A 234 -7.58 -23.08 26.71
C ALA A 234 -8.29 -24.45 26.75
N HIS A 235 -9.60 -24.51 26.46
CA HIS A 235 -10.34 -25.76 26.49
C HIS A 235 -10.00 -26.67 25.29
N ARG A 236 -10.23 -26.19 24.07
CA ARG A 236 -10.07 -26.99 22.82
C ARG A 236 -9.49 -26.17 21.66
N ALA A 237 -8.65 -25.20 21.97
CA ALA A 237 -7.95 -24.35 20.99
C ALA A 237 -8.86 -23.64 19.97
N CYS A 238 -10.13 -23.43 20.31
CA CYS A 238 -11.04 -22.68 19.45
C CYS A 238 -10.57 -21.22 19.31
N PRO A 239 -10.52 -20.65 18.09
CA PRO A 239 -10.18 -19.25 17.91
C PRO A 239 -11.20 -18.35 18.63
N LEU A 240 -10.70 -17.53 19.55
CA LEU A 240 -11.57 -16.67 20.37
C LEU A 240 -12.20 -15.54 19.55
N HIS A 241 -11.51 -15.08 18.51
CA HIS A 241 -11.99 -13.99 17.65
C HIS A 241 -13.28 -14.30 16.88
N LEU A 242 -13.69 -15.57 16.82
CA LEU A 242 -14.96 -16.02 16.22
C LEU A 242 -16.15 -15.89 17.19
N GLY A 243 -15.91 -15.48 18.44
CA GLY A 243 -16.91 -15.31 19.48
C GLY A 243 -17.42 -13.87 19.60
N SER A 244 -17.73 -13.46 20.82
CA SER A 244 -18.19 -12.11 21.16
C SER A 244 -17.41 -11.54 22.35
N VAL A 245 -17.48 -10.21 22.54
CA VAL A 245 -17.05 -9.58 23.80
C VAL A 245 -18.30 -9.27 24.61
N ASN A 246 -18.38 -9.80 25.83
CA ASN A 246 -19.51 -9.61 26.73
C ASN A 246 -19.00 -8.99 28.03
N GLU A 247 -19.49 -7.80 28.38
CA GLU A 247 -19.12 -7.09 29.62
C GLU A 247 -17.60 -6.97 29.84
N GLY A 248 -16.85 -6.73 28.76
CA GLY A 248 -15.39 -6.61 28.80
C GLY A 248 -14.64 -7.94 28.97
N ARG A 249 -15.27 -9.07 28.65
CA ARG A 249 -14.63 -10.39 28.56
C ARG A 249 -14.84 -10.99 27.18
N ILE A 250 -13.82 -11.62 26.63
CA ILE A 250 -13.95 -12.35 25.37
C ILE A 250 -14.56 -13.72 25.62
N GLN A 251 -15.67 -14.02 24.94
CA GLN A 251 -16.39 -15.29 25.04
C GLN A 251 -16.02 -16.21 23.88
N CYS A 252 -15.53 -17.40 24.20
CA CYS A 252 -15.28 -18.44 23.22
C CYS A 252 -16.61 -18.93 22.60
N PRO A 253 -16.72 -18.99 21.26
CA PRO A 253 -17.97 -19.39 20.60
C PRO A 253 -18.31 -20.87 20.77
N TYR A 254 -17.36 -21.70 21.23
CA TYR A 254 -17.57 -23.13 21.31
C TYR A 254 -18.39 -23.55 22.55
N HIS A 255 -17.91 -23.19 23.75
CA HIS A 255 -18.55 -23.59 25.01
C HIS A 255 -18.78 -22.41 25.95
N GLY A 256 -18.70 -21.17 25.44
CA GLY A 256 -19.00 -19.96 26.19
C GLY A 256 -18.03 -19.63 27.32
N TRP A 257 -16.79 -20.16 27.28
CA TRP A 257 -15.76 -19.77 28.27
C TRP A 257 -15.39 -18.30 28.07
N GLU A 258 -15.44 -17.51 29.13
CA GLU A 258 -15.17 -16.07 29.08
C GLU A 258 -13.84 -15.74 29.76
N TYR A 259 -13.00 -14.96 29.06
CA TYR A 259 -11.68 -14.54 29.53
C TYR A 259 -11.58 -13.03 29.67
N THR A 260 -10.92 -12.56 30.72
CA THR A 260 -10.58 -11.15 30.94
C THR A 260 -9.37 -10.71 30.10
N THR A 261 -9.08 -9.41 30.08
CA THR A 261 -7.96 -8.80 29.34
C THR A 261 -6.58 -9.30 29.78
N ASP A 262 -6.44 -9.77 31.02
CA ASP A 262 -5.25 -10.44 31.52
C ASP A 262 -5.26 -11.97 31.28
N GLY A 263 -6.24 -12.50 30.54
CA GLY A 263 -6.33 -13.89 30.13
C GLY A 263 -6.93 -14.86 31.15
N LYS A 264 -7.40 -14.40 32.31
CA LYS A 264 -8.03 -15.27 33.32
C LYS A 264 -9.42 -15.70 32.86
N CYS A 265 -9.72 -17.00 32.96
CA CYS A 265 -11.07 -17.51 32.69
C CYS A 265 -11.97 -17.25 33.90
N GLU A 266 -13.05 -16.49 33.72
CA GLU A 266 -13.96 -16.12 34.81
C GLU A 266 -15.32 -16.82 34.75
N LYS A 267 -15.68 -17.39 33.59
CA LYS A 267 -16.95 -18.08 33.41
C LYS A 267 -16.81 -19.31 32.55
N MET A 268 -17.45 -20.40 32.98
CA MET A 268 -17.52 -21.68 32.27
C MET A 268 -18.97 -22.22 32.38
N PRO A 269 -19.88 -21.88 31.44
CA PRO A 269 -21.32 -22.14 31.60
C PRO A 269 -21.72 -23.60 31.85
N SER A 270 -20.95 -24.57 31.33
CA SER A 270 -21.31 -26.00 31.35
C SER A 270 -20.43 -26.85 32.28
N THR A 271 -19.67 -26.22 33.18
CA THR A 271 -18.84 -26.93 34.16
C THR A 271 -18.59 -26.08 35.40
N ARG A 272 -18.09 -26.69 36.48
CA ARG A 272 -17.52 -25.92 37.59
C ARG A 272 -16.36 -25.06 37.08
N LEU A 273 -16.26 -23.85 37.63
CA LEU A 273 -15.16 -22.93 37.33
C LEU A 273 -13.82 -23.54 37.81
N LEU A 274 -12.86 -23.60 36.90
CA LEU A 274 -11.48 -24.00 37.18
C LEU A 274 -10.57 -22.78 37.08
N ASN A 275 -9.44 -22.82 37.80
CA ASN A 275 -8.42 -21.76 37.68
C ASN A 275 -7.62 -21.95 36.39
N VAL A 276 -8.16 -21.45 35.28
CA VAL A 276 -7.55 -21.53 33.94
C VAL A 276 -7.19 -20.13 33.47
N LYS A 277 -6.04 -20.01 32.82
CA LYS A 277 -5.52 -18.76 32.25
C LYS A 277 -4.96 -19.01 30.85
N ILE A 278 -5.25 -18.12 29.91
CA ILE A 278 -4.57 -18.04 28.61
C ILE A 278 -3.46 -16.99 28.66
N LYS A 279 -2.49 -17.07 27.73
CA LYS A 279 -1.43 -16.07 27.62
C LYS A 279 -2.04 -14.70 27.28
N SER A 280 -1.53 -13.66 27.93
CA SER A 280 -1.88 -12.26 27.67
C SER A 280 -0.59 -11.45 27.52
N LEU A 281 -0.61 -10.40 26.71
CA LEU A 281 0.50 -9.46 26.56
C LEU A 281 0.22 -8.18 27.33
N PRO A 282 1.25 -7.51 27.90
CA PRO A 282 1.14 -6.11 28.29
C PRO A 282 0.58 -5.30 27.12
N CYS A 283 -0.49 -4.57 27.39
CA CYS A 283 -1.27 -3.85 26.39
C CYS A 283 -1.67 -2.49 26.98
N LEU A 284 -1.54 -1.43 26.19
CA LEU A 284 -1.97 -0.10 26.59
C LEU A 284 -2.47 0.71 25.40
N GLU A 285 -3.20 1.78 25.70
CA GLU A 285 -3.64 2.77 24.73
C GLU A 285 -2.89 4.08 24.95
N GLN A 286 -2.21 4.57 23.90
CA GLN A 286 -1.50 5.84 23.95
C GLN A 286 -1.46 6.47 22.56
N GLU A 287 -1.74 7.77 22.49
CA GLU A 287 -1.64 8.59 21.27
C GLU A 287 -2.47 8.05 20.07
N GLY A 288 -3.66 7.54 20.37
CA GLY A 288 -4.60 7.00 19.38
C GLY A 288 -4.19 5.63 18.82
N MET A 289 -3.26 4.95 19.48
CA MET A 289 -2.78 3.62 19.10
C MET A 289 -2.93 2.63 20.25
N ILE A 290 -3.19 1.38 19.90
CA ILE A 290 -3.10 0.23 20.80
C ILE A 290 -1.70 -0.37 20.67
N TRP A 291 -1.00 -0.45 21.79
CA TRP A 291 0.38 -0.94 21.89
C TRP A 291 0.43 -2.26 22.63
N ILE A 292 1.29 -3.17 22.18
CA ILE A 292 1.59 -4.43 22.87
C ILE A 292 3.09 -4.61 23.08
N TRP A 293 3.44 -5.37 24.11
CA TRP A 293 4.80 -5.87 24.34
C TRP A 293 4.82 -7.40 24.19
N PRO A 294 5.28 -7.93 23.03
CA PRO A 294 5.30 -9.37 22.78
C PRO A 294 6.52 -10.09 23.38
N GLY A 295 7.46 -9.34 23.95
CA GLY A 295 8.70 -9.84 24.54
C GLY A 295 8.53 -10.45 25.93
N ASP A 296 9.50 -11.28 26.32
CA ASP A 296 9.53 -11.91 27.65
C ASP A 296 10.22 -11.03 28.71
N ASP A 297 11.02 -10.05 28.28
CA ASP A 297 11.63 -9.07 29.19
C ASP A 297 10.57 -8.12 29.77
N PRO A 298 10.79 -7.51 30.95
CA PRO A 298 9.90 -6.47 31.46
C PRO A 298 9.74 -5.31 30.46
N PRO A 299 8.51 -4.84 30.18
CA PRO A 299 8.29 -3.73 29.27
C PRO A 299 9.04 -2.46 29.69
N THR A 300 9.61 -1.75 28.72
CA THR A 300 10.18 -0.42 28.99
C THR A 300 9.08 0.55 29.38
N THR A 301 9.39 1.49 30.28
CA THR A 301 8.45 2.52 30.71
C THR A 301 8.24 3.62 29.68
N THR A 302 9.19 3.77 28.75
CA THR A 302 9.14 4.79 27.70
C THR A 302 8.58 4.20 26.41
N LEU A 303 7.58 4.87 25.85
CA LEU A 303 7.10 4.68 24.49
C LEU A 303 7.55 5.87 23.66
N PRO A 304 7.92 5.66 22.40
CA PRO A 304 8.20 6.79 21.54
C PRO A 304 6.89 7.47 21.13
N SER A 305 6.93 8.79 20.94
CA SER A 305 5.74 9.53 20.48
C SER A 305 5.50 9.26 18.99
N LEU A 306 4.24 9.05 18.64
CA LEU A 306 3.70 8.88 17.30
C LEU A 306 2.61 9.92 16.97
N GLN A 307 2.49 10.95 17.80
CA GLN A 307 1.65 12.10 17.46
C GLN A 307 2.24 12.82 16.25
N PRO A 308 1.38 13.29 15.32
CA PRO A 308 1.86 14.15 14.27
C PRO A 308 2.41 15.46 14.88
N PRO A 309 3.29 16.17 14.17
CA PRO A 309 3.82 17.44 14.66
C PRO A 309 2.72 18.46 14.97
N SER A 310 3.03 19.44 15.82
CA SER A 310 2.09 20.51 16.15
C SER A 310 1.60 21.22 14.89
N GLY A 311 0.28 21.47 14.80
CA GLY A 311 -0.37 22.08 13.64
C GLY A 311 -0.91 21.09 12.60
N PHE A 312 -0.50 19.82 12.66
CA PHE A 312 -1.02 18.78 11.76
C PHE A 312 -2.34 18.20 12.26
N VAL A 313 -3.20 17.86 11.33
CA VAL A 313 -4.49 17.21 11.57
C VAL A 313 -4.50 15.84 10.90
N ILE A 314 -4.87 14.80 11.66
CA ILE A 314 -5.03 13.44 11.13
C ILE A 314 -6.23 13.41 10.16
N HIS A 315 -5.99 12.92 8.95
CA HIS A 315 -6.97 12.81 7.87
C HIS A 315 -7.32 11.36 7.52
N ALA A 316 -6.40 10.43 7.74
CA ALA A 316 -6.64 9.01 7.50
C ALA A 316 -5.84 8.14 8.47
N GLU A 317 -6.46 7.04 8.89
CA GLU A 317 -5.87 5.93 9.64
C GLU A 317 -6.34 4.65 8.95
N ILE A 318 -5.41 3.85 8.43
CA ILE A 318 -5.70 2.72 7.54
C ILE A 318 -4.85 1.53 7.98
N VAL A 319 -5.46 0.35 8.04
CA VAL A 319 -4.78 -0.90 8.37
C VAL A 319 -4.89 -1.89 7.20
N MET A 320 -3.77 -2.50 6.83
CA MET A 320 -3.68 -3.45 5.71
C MET A 320 -2.84 -4.67 6.09
N GLU A 321 -3.24 -5.84 5.62
CA GLU A 321 -2.45 -7.09 5.75
C GLU A 321 -1.75 -7.35 4.41
N LEU A 322 -0.42 -7.42 4.42
CA LEU A 322 0.37 -7.46 3.20
C LEU A 322 1.17 -8.76 3.12
N PRO A 323 1.26 -9.41 1.93
CA PRO A 323 1.93 -10.69 1.73
C PRO A 323 3.46 -10.57 1.57
N VAL A 324 4.08 -9.69 2.35
CA VAL A 324 5.52 -9.46 2.35
C VAL A 324 6.10 -9.47 3.77
N GLU A 325 7.35 -9.89 3.89
CA GLU A 325 8.10 -9.82 5.15
C GLU A 325 8.31 -8.35 5.53
N HIS A 326 8.13 -8.04 6.81
CA HIS A 326 8.09 -6.66 7.30
C HIS A 326 9.37 -5.86 6.97
N GLY A 327 10.54 -6.51 6.96
CA GLY A 327 11.83 -5.89 6.70
C GLY A 327 11.98 -5.42 5.24
N LEU A 328 11.44 -6.15 4.27
CA LEU A 328 11.46 -5.74 2.87
C LEU A 328 10.54 -4.54 2.63
N LEU A 329 9.39 -4.49 3.30
CA LEU A 329 8.53 -3.31 3.26
C LEU A 329 9.22 -2.11 3.90
N LEU A 330 9.91 -2.30 5.04
CA LEU A 330 10.71 -1.23 5.66
C LEU A 330 11.83 -0.75 4.72
N ASP A 331 12.57 -1.66 4.08
CA ASP A 331 13.62 -1.28 3.13
C ASP A 331 13.06 -0.42 2.00
N ASN A 332 11.91 -0.80 1.43
CA ASN A 332 11.24 -0.04 0.38
C ASN A 332 10.73 1.33 0.87
N LEU A 333 10.12 1.42 2.06
CA LEU A 333 9.65 2.70 2.61
C LEU A 333 10.78 3.65 3.00
N LEU A 334 11.96 3.12 3.31
CA LEU A 334 13.16 3.89 3.65
C LEU A 334 13.98 4.29 2.42
N ASP A 335 13.56 3.91 1.22
CA ASP A 335 14.07 4.38 -0.05
C ASP A 335 13.04 5.31 -0.71
N LEU A 336 13.45 6.48 -1.19
CA LEU A 336 12.62 7.35 -2.01
C LEU A 336 13.21 7.61 -3.39
N ALA A 337 14.38 7.03 -3.69
CA ALA A 337 14.95 7.10 -5.02
C ALA A 337 14.07 6.36 -6.05
N HIS A 338 13.29 5.37 -5.62
CA HIS A 338 12.34 4.65 -6.51
C HIS A 338 11.11 5.47 -6.87
N ALA A 339 10.77 6.52 -6.12
CA ALA A 339 9.48 7.18 -6.24
C ALA A 339 9.15 7.70 -7.66
N PRO A 340 10.07 8.38 -8.38
CA PRO A 340 9.80 8.83 -9.76
C PRO A 340 9.58 7.69 -10.77
N PHE A 341 10.01 6.48 -10.47
CA PHE A 341 9.93 5.32 -11.36
C PHE A 341 8.72 4.44 -11.05
N THR A 342 8.41 4.26 -9.76
CA THR A 342 7.32 3.40 -9.30
C THR A 342 5.99 4.14 -9.25
N HIS A 343 6.00 5.40 -8.82
CA HIS A 343 4.80 6.20 -8.54
C HIS A 343 4.42 7.17 -9.67
N THR A 344 4.64 6.74 -10.92
CA THR A 344 4.39 7.56 -12.12
C THR A 344 2.91 7.86 -12.34
N SER A 345 2.00 7.05 -11.79
CA SER A 345 0.55 7.23 -11.89
C SER A 345 -0.05 7.97 -10.69
N THR A 346 0.68 8.05 -9.57
CA THR A 346 0.19 8.58 -8.30
C THR A 346 0.92 9.87 -7.91
N PHE A 347 1.62 9.89 -6.78
CA PHE A 347 2.13 11.13 -6.18
C PHE A 347 3.40 11.66 -6.86
N ALA A 348 4.17 10.79 -7.52
CA ALA A 348 5.38 11.18 -8.24
C ALA A 348 5.12 11.49 -9.72
N LYS A 349 3.85 11.54 -10.14
CA LYS A 349 3.47 11.87 -11.51
C LYS A 349 4.00 13.24 -11.92
N GLY A 350 4.93 13.25 -12.88
CA GLY A 350 5.53 14.48 -13.40
C GLY A 350 6.72 14.99 -12.59
N TRP A 351 7.22 14.23 -11.61
CA TRP A 351 8.50 14.53 -10.98
C TRP A 351 9.63 14.37 -12.00
N THR A 352 10.61 15.28 -11.95
CA THR A 352 11.84 15.10 -12.70
C THR A 352 12.69 14.02 -12.05
N VAL A 353 13.34 13.19 -12.87
CA VAL A 353 14.34 12.23 -12.40
C VAL A 353 15.66 12.99 -12.27
N PRO A 354 16.15 13.26 -11.04
CA PRO A 354 17.43 13.94 -10.86
C PRO A 354 18.58 13.02 -11.28
N SER A 355 19.68 13.61 -11.72
CA SER A 355 20.89 12.85 -12.07
C SER A 355 21.59 12.22 -10.86
N LEU A 356 21.31 12.73 -9.65
CA LEU A 356 21.86 12.24 -8.40
C LEU A 356 20.87 12.47 -7.26
N VAL A 357 20.61 11.42 -6.48
CA VAL A 357 19.83 11.47 -5.24
C VAL A 357 20.75 11.14 -4.07
N LYS A 358 20.63 11.89 -2.98
CA LYS A 358 21.36 11.61 -1.74
C LYS A 358 20.42 11.59 -0.54
N PHE A 359 20.67 10.66 0.37
CA PHE A 359 20.09 10.72 1.71
C PHE A 359 21.11 11.36 2.67
N LEU A 360 20.79 12.56 3.14
CA LEU A 360 21.64 13.34 4.03
C LEU A 360 21.16 13.17 5.47
N THR A 361 22.05 12.66 6.31
CA THR A 361 21.71 12.28 7.69
C THR A 361 22.85 12.63 8.65
N PRO A 362 22.53 13.12 9.87
CA PRO A 362 23.51 13.29 10.93
C PRO A 362 24.28 11.99 11.24
N ALA A 363 25.45 12.13 11.85
CA ALA A 363 26.34 11.00 12.15
C ALA A 363 25.68 9.94 13.06
N SER A 364 24.80 10.35 13.96
CA SER A 364 24.22 9.53 15.04
C SER A 364 22.71 9.24 14.91
N GLY A 365 22.06 9.57 13.78
CA GLY A 365 20.60 9.48 13.67
C GLY A 365 20.08 8.39 12.73
N LEU A 366 18.89 7.86 13.02
CA LEU A 366 18.06 7.12 12.07
C LEU A 366 17.11 8.04 11.30
N GLN A 367 17.53 9.30 11.10
CA GLN A 367 16.73 10.36 10.48
C GLN A 367 17.58 11.17 9.52
N GLY A 368 16.95 11.80 8.54
CA GLY A 368 17.63 12.63 7.55
C GLY A 368 16.63 13.22 6.56
N TYR A 369 17.17 13.78 5.48
CA TYR A 369 16.39 14.34 4.40
C TYR A 369 16.92 13.89 3.05
N TRP A 370 16.03 13.85 2.07
CA TRP A 370 16.34 13.52 0.70
C TRP A 370 16.79 14.78 -0.06
N ASP A 371 17.82 14.68 -0.88
CA ASP A 371 18.27 15.76 -1.77
C ASP A 371 18.15 15.26 -3.21
N PRO A 372 17.37 15.92 -4.10
CA PRO A 372 16.75 17.25 -3.96
C PRO A 372 15.28 17.27 -3.49
N TYR A 373 14.72 16.15 -3.03
CA TYR A 373 13.31 16.09 -2.66
C TYR A 373 13.06 16.73 -1.30
N PRO A 374 12.09 17.65 -1.13
CA PRO A 374 11.78 18.25 0.18
C PRO A 374 11.04 17.23 1.06
N ILE A 375 11.75 16.18 1.49
CA ILE A 375 11.22 15.07 2.25
C ILE A 375 12.19 14.74 3.38
N ASP A 376 11.69 14.91 4.60
CA ASP A 376 12.34 14.42 5.81
C ASP A 376 11.85 13.01 6.11
N MET A 377 12.73 12.14 6.59
CA MET A 377 12.42 10.75 6.89
C MET A 377 13.16 10.27 8.13
N GLU A 378 12.48 9.51 8.98
CA GLU A 378 13.01 8.91 10.21
C GLU A 378 12.53 7.46 10.34
N PHE A 379 13.48 6.54 10.58
CA PHE A 379 13.18 5.21 11.08
C PHE A 379 13.19 5.26 12.61
N GLN A 380 12.05 4.92 13.20
CA GLN A 380 11.89 4.80 14.65
C GLN A 380 11.77 3.33 15.02
N PRO A 381 12.71 2.79 15.83
CA PRO A 381 12.66 1.41 16.28
C PRO A 381 11.34 1.03 16.98
N PRO A 382 10.83 -0.20 16.77
CA PRO A 382 11.47 -1.28 16.00
C PRO A 382 11.01 -1.38 14.54
N CYS A 383 9.90 -0.75 14.16
CA CYS A 383 9.26 -1.01 12.86
C CYS A 383 8.44 0.19 12.33
N MET A 384 8.81 1.41 12.71
CA MET A 384 8.04 2.62 12.37
C MET A 384 8.86 3.52 11.43
N VAL A 385 8.21 4.06 10.40
CA VAL A 385 8.78 5.03 9.47
C VAL A 385 7.91 6.29 9.51
N LEU A 386 8.54 7.40 9.84
CA LEU A 386 7.95 8.72 9.84
C LEU A 386 8.50 9.49 8.64
N SER A 387 7.64 10.13 7.87
CA SER A 387 8.06 11.02 6.79
C SER A 387 7.25 12.32 6.81
N THR A 388 7.92 13.41 6.44
CA THR A 388 7.28 14.73 6.23
C THR A 388 7.66 15.21 4.86
N ILE A 389 6.67 15.36 3.99
CA ILE A 389 6.81 15.75 2.59
C ILE A 389 6.33 17.19 2.46
N GLY A 390 7.21 18.07 1.97
CA GLY A 390 6.86 19.44 1.59
C GLY A 390 6.09 19.46 0.27
N ILE A 391 4.92 20.09 0.29
CA ILE A 391 4.03 20.26 -0.86
C ILE A 391 3.96 21.75 -1.17
N SER A 392 4.28 22.15 -2.39
CA SER A 392 4.12 23.54 -2.84
C SER A 392 2.80 23.74 -3.58
N LYS A 393 2.37 22.73 -4.36
CA LYS A 393 1.06 22.59 -5.03
C LYS A 393 0.68 21.10 -5.05
N PRO A 394 -0.60 20.73 -5.13
CA PRO A 394 -1.00 19.32 -5.25
C PRO A 394 -0.24 18.62 -6.40
N GLY A 395 0.54 17.59 -6.08
CA GLY A 395 1.34 16.83 -7.06
C GLY A 395 2.62 17.49 -7.56
N LYS A 396 3.05 18.63 -7.01
CA LYS A 396 4.36 19.25 -7.32
C LYS A 396 5.19 19.44 -6.07
N LEU A 397 6.43 18.94 -6.13
CA LEU A 397 7.48 19.33 -5.20
C LEU A 397 8.17 20.58 -5.77
N GLU A 398 7.97 21.74 -5.13
CA GLU A 398 8.82 22.93 -5.36
C GLU A 398 9.46 23.28 -4.01
N GLY A 399 10.79 23.40 -3.97
CA GLY A 399 11.59 23.60 -2.75
C GLY A 399 12.75 22.62 -2.66
N GLN A 400 13.90 23.06 -2.13
CA GLN A 400 15.07 22.19 -1.89
C GLN A 400 15.00 21.51 -0.52
N SER A 401 14.17 22.03 0.38
CA SER A 401 13.98 21.52 1.74
C SER A 401 12.51 21.59 2.15
N THR A 402 12.08 20.68 3.02
CA THR A 402 10.75 20.73 3.68
C THR A 402 10.45 22.10 4.25
N LYS A 403 11.43 22.75 4.90
CA LYS A 403 11.29 24.07 5.54
C LYS A 403 10.92 25.20 4.57
N GLU A 404 11.19 25.04 3.29
CA GLU A 404 10.89 26.04 2.26
C GLU A 404 9.46 25.87 1.71
N CYS A 405 8.80 24.75 2.00
CA CYS A 405 7.45 24.47 1.58
C CYS A 405 6.43 25.11 2.53
N THR A 406 5.30 25.56 1.98
CA THR A 406 4.24 26.21 2.74
C THR A 406 3.21 25.24 3.31
N THR A 407 3.12 24.04 2.75
CA THR A 407 2.18 23.00 3.17
C THR A 407 2.89 21.65 3.23
N HIS A 408 2.46 20.79 4.13
CA HIS A 408 3.13 19.53 4.41
C HIS A 408 2.16 18.37 4.59
N LEU A 409 2.61 17.21 4.11
CA LEU A 409 2.02 15.92 4.39
C LEU A 409 2.95 15.17 5.34
N HIS A 410 2.44 14.82 6.52
CA HIS A 410 3.12 13.96 7.47
C HIS A 410 2.51 12.55 7.46
N GLN A 411 3.36 11.55 7.35
CA GLN A 411 2.97 10.15 7.27
C GLN A 411 3.67 9.33 8.33
N LEU A 412 2.93 8.37 8.89
CA LEU A 412 3.44 7.32 9.76
C LEU A 412 3.09 5.98 9.14
N HIS A 413 4.09 5.13 8.94
CA HIS A 413 3.95 3.75 8.53
C HIS A 413 4.49 2.84 9.65
N VAL A 414 3.69 1.90 10.12
CA VAL A 414 4.10 0.85 11.07
C VAL A 414 4.06 -0.48 10.35
N CYS A 415 5.21 -1.11 10.13
CA CYS A 415 5.32 -2.41 9.47
C CYS A 415 5.45 -3.52 10.52
N LEU A 416 4.31 -3.94 11.09
CA LEU A 416 4.31 -4.93 12.17
C LEU A 416 4.76 -6.31 11.65
N PRO A 417 5.70 -7.00 12.33
CA PRO A 417 6.04 -8.38 11.99
C PRO A 417 4.89 -9.33 12.35
N SER A 418 4.08 -9.74 11.37
CA SER A 418 2.91 -10.60 11.61
C SER A 418 3.26 -12.09 11.51
N SER A 419 3.73 -12.52 10.34
CA SER A 419 4.32 -13.86 10.14
C SER A 419 5.56 -13.74 9.26
N ARG A 420 6.20 -14.86 8.89
CA ARG A 420 7.43 -14.83 8.08
C ARG A 420 7.28 -14.06 6.77
N ASN A 421 6.16 -14.24 6.06
CA ASN A 421 5.93 -13.60 4.75
C ASN A 421 4.71 -12.69 4.78
N LYS A 422 4.35 -12.17 5.96
CA LYS A 422 3.25 -11.22 6.10
C LYS A 422 3.58 -10.13 7.10
N THR A 423 3.14 -8.93 6.78
CA THR A 423 3.23 -7.77 7.66
C THR A 423 1.89 -7.07 7.73
N ARG A 424 1.52 -6.63 8.93
CA ARG A 424 0.38 -5.75 9.13
C ARG A 424 0.87 -4.31 9.09
N LEU A 425 0.44 -3.56 8.08
CA LEU A 425 0.76 -2.16 7.89
C LEU A 425 -0.30 -1.28 8.54
N LEU A 426 0.10 -0.43 9.48
CA LEU A 426 -0.72 0.70 9.93
C LEU A 426 -0.19 1.96 9.25
N TYR A 427 -1.06 2.69 8.57
CA TYR A 427 -0.75 3.92 7.88
C TYR A 427 -1.60 5.06 8.46
N ARG A 428 -0.95 6.12 8.93
CA ARG A 428 -1.59 7.36 9.38
C ARG A 428 -1.11 8.53 8.52
N MET A 429 -2.07 9.29 8.01
CA MET A 429 -1.84 10.47 7.18
C MET A 429 -2.32 11.72 7.90
N SER A 430 -1.46 12.72 8.01
CA SER A 430 -1.77 14.02 8.61
C SER A 430 -1.36 15.18 7.71
N LEU A 431 -2.14 16.25 7.68
CA LEU A 431 -1.85 17.45 6.89
C LEU A 431 -1.86 18.67 7.81
N ASP A 432 -0.96 19.62 7.58
CA ASP A 432 -0.97 20.94 8.25
C ASP A 432 -1.88 21.95 7.52
N PHE A 433 -2.46 21.54 6.40
CA PHE A 433 -3.37 22.30 5.57
C PHE A 433 -4.71 21.59 5.39
N ALA A 434 -5.70 22.32 4.90
CA ALA A 434 -7.03 21.81 4.58
C ALA A 434 -7.73 20.98 5.69
N PRO A 435 -7.73 21.42 6.97
CA PRO A 435 -8.27 20.64 8.09
C PRO A 435 -9.76 20.32 7.98
N LEU A 436 -10.49 21.04 7.13
CA LEU A 436 -11.90 20.82 6.84
C LEU A 436 -12.15 19.53 6.04
N LEU A 437 -11.16 19.00 5.31
CA LEU A 437 -11.32 17.79 4.49
C LEU A 437 -11.70 16.56 5.32
N LYS A 438 -11.24 16.46 6.58
CA LYS A 438 -11.60 15.35 7.47
C LYS A 438 -13.09 15.27 7.79
N HIS A 439 -13.81 16.40 7.66
CA HIS A 439 -15.24 16.49 7.97
C HIS A 439 -16.13 16.20 6.76
N ILE A 440 -15.54 16.05 5.57
CA ILE A 440 -16.30 15.71 4.36
C ILE A 440 -16.78 14.25 4.50
N PRO A 441 -18.09 13.99 4.38
CA PRO A 441 -18.62 12.63 4.41
C PRO A 441 -17.93 11.73 3.39
N PHE A 442 -17.65 10.48 3.77
CA PHE A 442 -17.03 9.45 2.91
C PHE A 442 -15.59 9.72 2.45
N MET A 443 -14.96 10.82 2.88
CA MET A 443 -13.58 11.16 2.49
C MET A 443 -12.56 10.07 2.90
N HIS A 444 -12.82 9.35 3.99
CA HIS A 444 -11.99 8.23 4.44
C HIS A 444 -11.89 7.09 3.39
N TYR A 445 -12.95 6.84 2.61
CA TYR A 445 -12.90 5.86 1.52
C TYR A 445 -11.98 6.32 0.39
N LEU A 446 -12.00 7.61 0.08
CA LEU A 446 -11.11 8.20 -0.93
C LEU A 446 -9.65 8.14 -0.48
N TRP A 447 -9.37 8.48 0.79
CA TRP A 447 -8.02 8.35 1.34
C TRP A 447 -7.52 6.92 1.34
N ARG A 448 -8.38 5.97 1.72
CA ARG A 448 -8.06 4.54 1.64
C ARG A 448 -7.75 4.10 0.22
N HIS A 449 -8.58 4.49 -0.74
CA HIS A 449 -8.36 4.16 -2.15
C HIS A 449 -7.01 4.68 -2.66
N PHE A 450 -6.66 5.95 -2.37
CA PHE A 450 -5.37 6.51 -2.77
C PHE A 450 -4.19 5.82 -2.08
N ALA A 451 -4.29 5.54 -0.78
CA ALA A 451 -3.25 4.82 -0.05
C ALA A 451 -3.04 3.41 -0.61
N GLU A 452 -4.12 2.68 -0.89
CA GLU A 452 -4.07 1.35 -1.52
C GLU A 452 -3.48 1.42 -2.94
N GLN A 453 -3.81 2.44 -3.73
CA GLN A 453 -3.21 2.63 -5.06
C GLN A 453 -1.69 2.83 -4.99
N VAL A 454 -1.22 3.75 -4.15
CA VAL A 454 0.23 4.01 -3.97
C VAL A 454 0.93 2.74 -3.48
N LEU A 455 0.39 2.10 -2.45
CA LEU A 455 0.98 0.90 -1.88
C LEU A 455 1.03 -0.26 -2.86
N ASN A 456 0.02 -0.43 -3.73
CA ASN A 456 0.02 -1.49 -4.73
C ASN A 456 1.11 -1.31 -5.80
N GLU A 457 1.50 -0.06 -6.11
CA GLU A 457 2.62 0.22 -7.01
C GLU A 457 3.96 -0.23 -6.44
N ASP A 458 4.16 -0.11 -5.13
CA ASP A 458 5.31 -0.65 -4.40
C ASP A 458 5.22 -2.18 -4.25
N LEU A 459 4.06 -2.67 -3.80
CA LEU A 459 3.87 -4.06 -3.39
C LEU A 459 4.18 -5.05 -4.53
N ARG A 460 3.82 -4.72 -5.78
CA ARG A 460 4.18 -5.55 -6.95
C ARG A 460 5.69 -5.75 -7.10
N LEU A 461 6.50 -4.74 -6.74
CA LEU A 461 7.96 -4.79 -6.82
C LEU A 461 8.53 -5.57 -5.63
N VAL A 462 8.04 -5.26 -4.43
CA VAL A 462 8.51 -5.88 -3.18
C VAL A 462 8.17 -7.38 -3.13
N ILE A 463 7.02 -7.80 -3.66
CA ILE A 463 6.68 -9.23 -3.82
C ILE A 463 7.70 -9.93 -4.72
N GLY A 464 8.06 -9.33 -5.86
CA GLY A 464 9.07 -9.89 -6.77
C GLY A 464 10.48 -9.88 -6.17
N GLN A 465 10.81 -8.91 -5.31
CA GLN A 465 12.05 -8.92 -4.53
C GLN A 465 12.05 -10.06 -3.50
N GLN A 466 10.95 -10.25 -2.78
CA GLN A 466 10.79 -11.33 -1.80
C GLN A 466 10.94 -12.70 -2.46
N GLU A 467 10.35 -12.93 -3.62
CA GLU A 467 10.48 -14.19 -4.35
C GLU A 467 11.95 -14.50 -4.69
N ARG A 468 12.66 -13.52 -5.27
CA ARG A 468 14.09 -13.67 -5.58
C ARG A 468 14.94 -13.85 -4.32
N MET A 469 14.61 -13.12 -3.26
CA MET A 469 15.25 -13.24 -1.95
C MET A 469 15.14 -14.67 -1.44
N ILE A 470 13.93 -15.22 -1.39
CA ILE A 470 13.67 -16.60 -0.95
C ILE A 470 14.46 -17.60 -1.79
N ASN A 471 14.61 -17.34 -3.10
CA ASN A 471 15.39 -18.14 -4.04
C ASN A 471 16.92 -17.89 -3.98
N GLY A 472 17.40 -17.12 -3.01
CA GLY A 472 18.83 -16.93 -2.71
C GLY A 472 19.46 -15.67 -3.31
N ALA A 473 18.70 -14.81 -3.98
CA ALA A 473 19.21 -13.49 -4.38
C ALA A 473 19.39 -12.61 -3.14
N ASN A 474 20.52 -11.91 -3.02
CA ASN A 474 20.68 -10.91 -1.98
C ASN A 474 20.04 -9.59 -2.42
N VAL A 475 19.01 -9.12 -1.70
CA VAL A 475 18.37 -7.83 -2.00
C VAL A 475 19.27 -6.63 -1.72
N TRP A 476 20.32 -6.82 -0.90
CA TRP A 476 21.33 -5.82 -0.56
C TRP A 476 22.68 -6.09 -1.26
N ASN A 477 22.67 -6.61 -2.49
CA ASN A 477 23.88 -6.98 -3.22
C ASN A 477 24.84 -5.80 -3.47
N TRP A 478 24.30 -4.63 -3.85
CA TRP A 478 25.10 -3.44 -4.21
C TRP A 478 24.48 -2.15 -3.64
N PRO A 479 24.58 -1.92 -2.32
CA PRO A 479 24.06 -0.70 -1.72
C PRO A 479 24.84 0.54 -2.21
N VAL A 480 24.11 1.58 -2.59
CA VAL A 480 24.63 2.86 -3.07
C VAL A 480 24.37 3.99 -2.06
N THR A 481 24.65 5.24 -2.45
CA THR A 481 24.69 6.36 -1.49
C THR A 481 23.33 6.75 -0.92
N TYR A 482 22.24 6.57 -1.66
CA TYR A 482 20.89 6.89 -1.18
C TYR A 482 20.32 5.82 -0.24
N ASP A 483 20.83 4.59 -0.29
CA ASP A 483 20.42 3.46 0.55
C ASP A 483 20.81 3.59 2.03
N LYS A 484 21.45 4.70 2.40
CA LYS A 484 22.09 4.87 3.70
C LYS A 484 21.14 4.65 4.88
N LEU A 485 19.86 5.02 4.75
CA LEU A 485 18.87 4.81 5.82
C LEU A 485 18.49 3.34 5.96
N GLY A 486 18.17 2.65 4.86
CA GLY A 486 17.88 1.21 4.85
C GLY A 486 19.06 0.37 5.39
N VAL A 487 20.29 0.71 4.98
CA VAL A 487 21.51 0.09 5.52
C VAL A 487 21.63 0.29 7.04
N ARG A 488 21.33 1.49 7.55
CA ARG A 488 21.36 1.76 9.00
C ARG A 488 20.29 0.98 9.77
N TYR A 489 19.08 0.87 9.21
CA TYR A 489 18.03 0.01 9.75
C TYR A 489 18.50 -1.45 9.86
N ARG A 490 19.03 -2.03 8.77
CA ARG A 490 19.51 -3.42 8.77
C ARG A 490 20.63 -3.64 9.77
N LEU A 491 21.61 -2.72 9.87
CA LEU A 491 22.67 -2.77 10.87
C LEU A 491 22.15 -2.66 12.32
N TRP A 492 21.11 -1.84 12.54
CA TRP A 492 20.43 -1.73 13.83
C TRP A 492 19.73 -3.05 14.20
N ARG A 493 18.95 -3.62 13.29
CA ARG A 493 18.25 -4.91 13.49
C ARG A 493 19.24 -6.02 13.82
N ASP A 494 20.29 -6.13 13.03
CA ASP A 494 21.43 -7.03 13.26
C ASP A 494 22.04 -6.90 14.67
N ALA A 495 22.19 -5.67 15.15
CA ALA A 495 22.75 -5.39 16.47
C ALA A 495 21.79 -5.81 17.59
N VAL A 496 20.48 -5.61 17.42
CA VAL A 496 19.42 -6.10 18.32
C VAL A 496 19.46 -7.62 18.40
N GLU A 497 19.48 -8.29 17.26
CA GLU A 497 19.49 -9.76 17.19
C GLU A 497 20.76 -10.33 17.84
N ARG A 498 21.91 -9.66 17.70
CA ARG A 498 23.16 -10.02 18.40
C ARG A 498 23.19 -9.66 19.90
N GLY A 499 22.23 -8.87 20.40
CA GLY A 499 22.20 -8.42 21.79
C GLY A 499 23.25 -7.36 22.13
N SER A 500 23.61 -6.51 21.16
CA SER A 500 24.63 -5.46 21.33
C SER A 500 24.15 -4.36 22.29
N LYS A 501 25.04 -3.84 23.14
CA LYS A 501 24.78 -2.68 24.02
C LYS A 501 25.98 -1.72 24.00
N PRO A 502 25.82 -0.42 23.65
CA PRO A 502 24.59 0.22 23.18
C PRO A 502 24.21 -0.23 21.75
N LEU A 503 22.94 -0.06 21.39
CA LEU A 503 22.50 -0.25 20.00
C LEU A 503 23.08 0.87 19.11
N PRO A 504 23.39 0.58 17.84
CA PRO A 504 23.87 1.62 16.93
C PRO A 504 22.75 2.63 16.66
N PHE A 505 23.13 3.90 16.47
CA PHE A 505 22.23 5.01 16.11
C PHE A 505 21.12 5.32 17.14
N SER A 506 21.23 4.81 18.37
CA SER A 506 20.40 5.28 19.47
C SER A 506 20.78 6.71 19.84
N LYS A 507 19.79 7.60 19.97
CA LYS A 507 20.00 8.95 20.54
C LYS A 507 20.69 8.77 21.91
N PRO A 508 21.79 9.50 22.20
CA PRO A 508 22.33 9.50 23.56
C PRO A 508 21.22 9.94 24.51
N MET A 509 21.00 9.15 25.57
CA MET A 509 20.01 9.44 26.61
C MET A 509 20.28 10.80 27.27
#